data_AF-A0A166G9Z9-F1
#
_entry.id   AF-A0A166G9Z9-F1
#
_cell.length_a   1.000
_cell.length_b   1.000
_cell.length_c   1.000
_cell.angle_alpha   90.00
_cell.angle_beta   90.00
_cell.angle_gamma   90.00
#
_symmetry.space_group_name_H-M   'P 1'
#
loop_
_entity.id
_entity.type
_entity.pdbx_description
1 polymer ?
#
loop_
_entity_poly.entity_id
_entity_poly.type
_entity_poly.pdbx_seq_one_letter_code
_entity_poly.pdbx_strand_id
1 'polypeptide(L)'
;MVDWVTILFSASLSVSLSAIASMGLTEYRLKREQSVEEANEIDEWYTKSAEYAADVRRSWQRIFDTPEGQAANLSELQSEMSLLEGQISRHASEGEQLGVDEEPIEALDRLADECRRTAEHRTHINSYPEFEEFRQETLDAVEELEEVLER
;
A
#
# COMPACT_ATOMS: atom_id res chain seq x y z
N MET A 1 -46.69 -12.42 -53.41
CA MET A 1 -46.71 -11.08 -52.79
C MET A 1 -45.63 -11.12 -51.72
N VAL A 2 -44.54 -10.37 -51.88
CA VAL A 2 -43.42 -10.40 -50.91
C VAL A 2 -43.93 -9.82 -49.60
N ASP A 3 -43.80 -10.58 -48.52
CA ASP A 3 -44.32 -10.19 -47.21
C ASP A 3 -43.35 -9.19 -46.56
N TRP A 4 -43.42 -7.95 -47.02
CA TRP A 4 -42.56 -6.84 -46.61
C TRP A 4 -42.63 -6.55 -45.11
N VAL A 5 -43.73 -6.93 -44.46
CA VAL A 5 -43.93 -6.77 -43.01
C VAL A 5 -42.98 -7.68 -42.24
N THR A 6 -42.83 -8.94 -42.65
CA THR A 6 -41.93 -9.90 -42.00
C THR A 6 -40.47 -9.50 -42.14
N ILE A 7 -40.08 -8.94 -43.30
CA ILE A 7 -38.72 -8.46 -43.58
C ILE A 7 -38.39 -7.23 -42.71
N LEU A 8 -39.31 -6.28 -42.59
CA LEU A 8 -39.10 -5.09 -41.75
C LEU A 8 -39.02 -5.46 -40.26
N PHE A 9 -39.81 -6.43 -39.82
CA PHE A 9 -39.80 -6.89 -38.43
C PHE A 9 -38.52 -7.67 -38.08
N SER A 10 -38.01 -8.47 -39.01
CA SER A 10 -36.75 -9.19 -38.80
C SER A 10 -35.53 -8.25 -38.87
N ALA A 11 -35.57 -7.23 -39.74
CA ALA A 11 -34.55 -6.19 -39.77
C ALA A 11 -34.51 -5.39 -38.45
N SER A 12 -35.65 -4.95 -37.91
CA SER A 12 -35.67 -4.24 -36.63
C SER A 12 -35.22 -5.11 -35.46
N LEU A 13 -35.64 -6.38 -35.39
CA LEU A 13 -35.21 -7.31 -34.35
C LEU A 13 -33.68 -7.54 -34.37
N SER A 14 -33.11 -7.69 -35.57
CA SER A 14 -31.67 -7.89 -35.74
C SER A 14 -30.85 -6.67 -35.33
N VAL A 15 -31.34 -5.45 -35.62
CA VAL A 15 -30.70 -4.19 -35.19
C VAL A 15 -30.77 -4.04 -33.66
N SER A 16 -31.92 -4.36 -33.05
CA SER A 16 -32.07 -4.33 -31.60
C SER A 16 -31.20 -5.37 -30.90
N LEU A 17 -31.13 -6.61 -31.39
CA LEU A 17 -30.23 -7.62 -30.84
C LEU A 17 -28.76 -7.23 -30.98
N SER A 18 -28.37 -6.65 -32.11
CA SER A 18 -27.00 -6.20 -32.36
C SER A 18 -26.60 -5.04 -31.43
N ALA A 19 -27.54 -4.12 -31.16
CA ALA A 19 -27.33 -3.01 -30.23
C ALA A 19 -27.18 -3.49 -28.77
N ILE A 20 -28.04 -4.43 -28.34
CA ILE A 20 -27.99 -5.01 -26.98
C ILE A 20 -26.71 -5.85 -26.80
N ALA A 21 -26.34 -6.65 -27.81
CA ALA A 21 -25.11 -7.43 -27.77
C ALA A 21 -23.86 -6.52 -27.74
N SER A 22 -23.87 -5.41 -28.49
CA SER A 22 -22.76 -4.45 -28.47
C SER A 22 -22.66 -3.73 -27.13
N MET A 23 -23.77 -3.32 -26.53
CA MET A 23 -23.81 -2.70 -25.19
C MET A 23 -23.31 -3.67 -24.11
N GLY A 24 -23.76 -4.92 -24.14
CA GLY A 24 -23.30 -5.94 -23.20
C GLY A 24 -21.80 -6.27 -23.33
N LEU A 25 -21.26 -6.25 -24.56
CA LEU A 25 -19.83 -6.46 -24.80
C LEU A 25 -18.97 -5.29 -24.31
N THR A 26 -19.46 -4.05 -24.46
CA THR A 26 -18.77 -2.87 -23.93
C THR A 26 -18.83 -2.80 -22.41
N GLU A 27 -19.96 -3.10 -21.79
CA GLU A 27 -20.07 -3.16 -20.32
C GLU A 27 -19.17 -4.25 -19.73
N TYR A 28 -19.10 -5.41 -20.39
CA TYR A 28 -18.23 -6.49 -19.94
C TYR A 28 -16.75 -6.12 -20.06
N ARG A 29 -16.34 -5.42 -21.13
CA ARG A 29 -14.96 -4.92 -21.28
C ARG A 29 -14.64 -3.85 -20.24
N LEU A 30 -15.53 -2.88 -20.02
CA LEU A 30 -15.36 -1.83 -19.01
C LEU A 30 -15.24 -2.42 -17.60
N LYS A 31 -16.13 -3.34 -17.22
CA LYS A 31 -16.06 -4.01 -15.92
C LYS A 31 -14.78 -4.83 -15.75
N ARG A 32 -14.30 -5.45 -16.82
CA ARG A 32 -13.05 -6.21 -16.81
C ARG A 32 -11.83 -5.30 -16.72
N GLU A 33 -11.82 -4.18 -17.42
CA GLU A 33 -10.76 -3.17 -17.34
C GLU A 33 -10.69 -2.59 -15.93
N GLN A 34 -11.83 -2.19 -15.34
CA GLN A 34 -11.90 -1.71 -13.95
C GLN A 34 -11.41 -2.76 -12.94
N SER A 35 -11.84 -4.01 -13.09
CA SER A 35 -11.38 -5.09 -12.21
C SER A 35 -9.88 -5.39 -12.33
N VAL A 36 -9.26 -5.14 -13.49
CA VAL A 36 -7.81 -5.30 -13.67
C VAL A 36 -7.06 -4.10 -13.09
N GLU A 37 -7.60 -2.90 -13.25
CA GLU A 37 -7.04 -1.68 -12.67
C GLU A 37 -7.05 -1.73 -11.14
N GLU A 38 -8.18 -2.08 -10.52
CA GLU A 38 -8.30 -2.30 -9.07
C GLU A 38 -7.33 -3.38 -8.56
N ALA A 39 -7.17 -4.49 -9.30
CA ALA A 39 -6.23 -5.54 -8.92
C ALA A 39 -4.76 -5.09 -9.01
N ASN A 40 -4.42 -4.25 -9.99
CA ASN A 40 -3.07 -3.68 -10.10
C ASN A 40 -2.82 -2.66 -8.98
N GLU A 41 -3.80 -1.83 -8.62
CA GLU A 41 -3.68 -0.86 -7.53
C GLU A 41 -3.41 -1.56 -6.19
N ILE A 42 -4.06 -2.70 -5.93
CA ILE A 42 -3.82 -3.52 -4.74
C ILE A 42 -2.40 -4.13 -4.75
N ASP A 43 -1.93 -4.63 -5.91
CA ASP A 43 -0.57 -5.18 -6.03
C ASP A 43 0.52 -4.11 -5.85
N GLU A 44 0.30 -2.92 -6.40
CA GLU A 44 1.16 -1.75 -6.18
C GLU A 44 1.18 -1.32 -4.70
N TRP A 45 0.04 -1.42 -4.01
CA TRP A 45 -0.05 -1.15 -2.58
C TRP A 45 0.81 -2.11 -1.76
N TYR A 46 0.73 -3.42 -2.04
CA TYR A 46 1.57 -4.41 -1.36
C TYR A 46 3.06 -4.22 -1.64
N THR A 47 3.42 -3.92 -2.90
CA THR A 47 4.81 -3.63 -3.28
C THR A 47 5.38 -2.45 -2.51
N LYS A 48 4.62 -1.36 -2.44
CA LYS A 48 5.04 -0.14 -1.75
C LYS A 48 5.10 -0.32 -0.23
N SER A 49 4.23 -1.15 0.33
CA SER A 49 4.29 -1.57 1.74
C SER A 49 5.61 -2.27 2.08
N ALA A 50 6.07 -3.19 1.20
CA ALA A 50 7.38 -3.83 1.35
C ALA A 50 8.55 -2.84 1.18
N GLU A 51 8.42 -1.84 0.31
CA GLU A 51 9.44 -0.78 0.16
C GLU A 51 9.61 0.04 1.44
N TYR A 52 8.51 0.40 2.12
CA TYR A 52 8.57 1.11 3.40
C TYR A 52 9.26 0.29 4.49
N ALA A 53 8.92 -1.00 4.61
CA ALA A 53 9.58 -1.94 5.52
C ALA A 53 11.10 -1.95 5.30
N ALA A 54 11.53 -2.02 4.04
CA ALA A 54 12.94 -2.00 3.66
C ALA A 54 13.62 -0.64 3.91
N ASP A 55 12.93 0.49 3.69
CA ASP A 55 13.45 1.83 3.98
C ASP A 55 13.67 2.04 5.48
N VAL A 56 12.70 1.67 6.32
CA VAL A 56 12.82 1.75 7.78
C VAL A 56 14.03 0.94 8.27
N ARG A 57 14.16 -0.31 7.82
CA ARG A 57 15.31 -1.16 8.17
C ARG A 57 16.64 -0.54 7.76
N ARG A 58 16.73 0.00 6.54
CA ARG A 58 17.95 0.65 6.04
C ARG A 58 18.32 1.88 6.85
N SER A 59 17.35 2.70 7.24
CA SER A 59 17.60 3.87 8.10
C SER A 59 18.21 3.46 9.45
N TRP A 60 17.69 2.40 10.08
CA TRP A 60 18.27 1.90 11.34
C TRP A 60 19.66 1.28 11.16
N GLN A 61 19.87 0.45 10.14
CA GLN A 61 21.19 -0.16 9.86
C GLN A 61 22.28 0.89 9.65
N ARG A 62 21.99 1.95 8.88
CA ARG A 62 22.94 3.03 8.59
C ARG A 62 23.51 3.69 9.84
N ILE A 63 22.71 3.82 10.90
CA ILE A 63 23.09 4.52 12.14
C ILE A 63 23.92 3.62 13.04
N PHE A 64 23.60 2.33 13.11
CA PHE A 64 24.17 1.39 14.08
C PHE A 64 25.35 0.57 13.53
N ASP A 65 25.45 0.39 12.21
CA ASP A 65 26.54 -0.36 11.58
C ASP A 65 27.82 0.49 11.40
N THR A 66 27.77 1.80 11.69
CA THR A 66 28.91 2.71 11.50
C THR A 66 29.47 3.23 12.84
N PRO A 67 30.74 2.92 13.20
CA PRO A 67 31.33 3.27 14.51
C PRO A 67 31.37 4.77 14.86
N GLU A 68 31.32 5.64 13.84
CA GLU A 68 31.51 7.10 13.97
C GLU A 68 30.18 7.89 14.07
N GLY A 69 29.02 7.23 13.93
CA GLY A 69 27.71 7.88 13.72
C GLY A 69 26.78 8.02 14.93
N GLN A 70 27.14 7.46 16.09
CA GLN A 70 26.17 7.14 17.16
C GLN A 70 25.47 8.33 17.84
N ALA A 71 26.05 9.53 17.83
CA ALA A 71 25.43 10.71 18.46
C ALA A 71 25.03 11.81 17.47
N ALA A 72 25.74 11.95 16.35
CA ALA A 72 25.46 12.97 15.34
C ALA A 72 24.27 12.58 14.43
N ASN A 73 23.98 11.29 14.30
CA ASN A 73 23.01 10.82 13.32
C ASN A 73 21.64 10.44 13.94
N LEU A 74 21.48 10.49 15.27
CA LEU A 74 20.18 10.18 15.91
C LEU A 74 19.11 11.22 15.56
N SER A 75 19.45 12.51 15.49
CA SER A 75 18.50 13.53 15.05
C SER A 75 18.09 13.36 13.58
N GLU A 76 19.01 12.84 12.75
CA GLU A 76 18.73 12.53 11.35
C GLU A 76 17.78 11.34 11.25
N LEU A 77 18.04 10.27 12.02
CA LEU A 77 17.14 9.12 12.14
C LEU A 77 15.74 9.54 12.58
N GLN A 78 15.62 10.40 13.60
CA GLN A 78 14.32 10.90 14.05
C GLN A 78 13.58 11.68 12.96
N SER A 79 14.31 12.50 12.19
CA SER A 79 13.73 13.21 11.05
C SER A 79 13.26 12.25 9.96
N GLU A 80 14.03 11.20 9.67
CA GLU A 80 13.65 10.17 8.69
C GLU A 80 12.45 9.36 9.16
N MET A 81 12.43 8.93 10.42
CA MET A 81 11.30 8.20 11.01
C MET A 81 10.03 9.05 11.00
N SER A 82 10.12 10.36 11.25
CA SER A 82 8.96 11.26 11.13
C SER A 82 8.43 11.35 9.70
N LEU A 83 9.31 11.34 8.69
CA LEU A 83 8.90 11.38 7.29
C LEU A 83 8.26 10.04 6.87
N LEU A 84 8.85 8.93 7.29
CA LEU A 84 8.36 7.58 7.01
C LEU A 84 7.02 7.34 7.69
N GLU A 85 6.86 7.70 8.96
CA GLU A 85 5.57 7.67 9.67
C GLU A 85 4.46 8.31 8.83
N GLY A 86 4.62 9.57 8.42
CA GLY A 86 3.58 10.26 7.67
C GLY A 86 3.33 9.69 6.27
N GLN A 87 4.29 8.97 5.68
CA GLN A 87 4.11 8.26 4.41
C GLN A 87 3.37 6.93 4.61
N ILE A 88 3.75 6.17 5.64
CA ILE A 88 3.18 4.89 5.99
C ILE A 88 1.73 5.06 6.46
N SER A 89 1.45 5.97 7.40
CA SER A 89 0.09 6.26 7.88
C SER A 89 -0.87 6.63 6.76
N ARG A 90 -0.41 7.43 5.78
CA ARG A 90 -1.22 7.76 4.59
C ARG A 90 -1.46 6.56 3.71
N HIS A 91 -0.46 5.69 3.56
CA HIS A 91 -0.57 4.50 2.74
C HIS A 91 -1.49 3.45 3.36
N ALA A 92 -1.48 3.29 4.68
CA ALA A 92 -2.47 2.47 5.40
C ALA A 92 -3.90 2.95 5.11
N SER A 93 -4.14 4.26 5.21
CA SER A 93 -5.44 4.87 4.86
C SER A 93 -5.83 4.70 3.38
N GLU A 94 -4.87 4.59 2.47
CA GLU A 94 -5.12 4.23 1.07
C GLU A 94 -5.58 2.77 0.95
N GLY A 95 -4.97 1.86 1.73
CA GLY A 95 -5.33 0.43 1.77
C GLY A 95 -6.78 0.19 2.21
N GLU A 96 -7.25 0.94 3.21
CA GLU A 96 -8.65 0.91 3.64
C GLU A 96 -9.63 1.26 2.52
N GLN A 97 -9.25 2.22 1.66
CA GLN A 97 -10.08 2.68 0.54
C GLN A 97 -10.08 1.69 -0.63
N LEU A 98 -8.96 1.00 -0.84
CA LEU A 98 -8.80 -0.03 -1.87
C LEU A 98 -9.44 -1.38 -1.48
N GLY A 99 -9.88 -1.53 -0.24
CA GLY A 99 -10.46 -2.78 0.26
C GLY A 99 -9.42 -3.89 0.44
N VAL A 100 -8.18 -3.51 0.78
CA VAL A 100 -7.14 -4.44 1.23
C VAL A 100 -7.58 -5.08 2.55
N ASP A 101 -7.10 -6.30 2.82
CA ASP A 101 -7.38 -6.99 4.07
C ASP A 101 -6.88 -6.18 5.28
N GLU A 102 -7.60 -6.31 6.40
CA GLU A 102 -7.33 -5.53 7.63
C GLU A 102 -5.96 -5.87 8.24
N GLU A 103 -5.52 -7.13 8.18
CA GLU A 103 -4.26 -7.59 8.80
C GLU A 103 -3.01 -6.87 8.23
N PRO A 104 -2.80 -6.76 6.89
CA PRO A 104 -1.73 -5.92 6.33
C PRO A 104 -1.80 -4.45 6.72
N ILE A 105 -3.01 -3.87 6.78
CA ILE A 105 -3.21 -2.47 7.14
C ILE A 105 -2.80 -2.24 8.61
N GLU A 106 -3.25 -3.12 9.53
CA GLU A 106 -2.90 -3.06 10.95
C GLU A 106 -1.40 -3.26 11.20
N ALA A 107 -0.73 -4.11 10.42
CA ALA A 107 0.72 -4.27 10.48
C ALA A 107 1.44 -2.98 10.01
N LEU A 108 0.94 -2.34 8.96
CA LEU A 108 1.48 -1.08 8.44
C LEU A 108 1.31 0.07 9.45
N ASP A 109 0.13 0.18 10.07
CA ASP A 109 -0.17 1.18 11.09
C ASP A 109 0.72 1.01 12.33
N ARG A 110 0.96 -0.23 12.76
CA ARG A 110 1.91 -0.51 13.85
C ARG A 110 3.33 -0.07 13.51
N LEU A 111 3.78 -0.31 12.28
CA LEU A 111 5.08 0.19 11.82
C LEU A 111 5.14 1.73 11.85
N ALA A 112 4.08 2.41 11.41
CA ALA A 112 3.99 3.87 11.50
C ALA A 112 4.04 4.37 12.96
N ASP A 113 3.35 3.69 13.87
CA ASP A 113 3.34 4.03 15.30
C ASP A 113 4.75 3.91 15.93
N GLU A 114 5.51 2.87 15.58
CA GLU A 114 6.90 2.72 16.05
C GLU A 114 7.84 3.77 15.45
N CYS A 115 7.66 4.13 14.18
CA CYS A 115 8.35 5.28 13.57
C CYS A 115 8.01 6.59 14.31
N ARG A 116 6.73 6.81 14.66
CA ARG A 116 6.30 7.98 15.45
C ARG A 116 6.99 8.03 16.81
N ARG A 117 6.98 6.91 17.54
CA ARG A 117 7.63 6.79 18.86
C ARG A 117 9.10 7.17 18.80
N THR A 118 9.81 6.67 17.78
CA THR A 118 11.22 7.01 17.56
C THR A 118 11.41 8.50 17.26
N ALA A 119 10.60 9.06 16.37
CA ALA A 119 10.67 10.45 15.95
C ALA A 119 10.40 11.46 17.09
N GLU A 120 9.45 11.16 17.96
CA GLU A 120 9.03 12.03 19.07
C GLU A 120 9.90 11.90 20.31
N HIS A 121 10.77 10.88 20.38
CA HIS A 121 11.60 10.63 21.55
C HIS A 121 12.53 11.82 21.85
N ARG A 122 12.58 12.27 23.10
CA ARG A 122 13.50 13.35 23.48
C ARG A 122 14.87 12.76 23.77
N THR A 123 15.83 13.03 22.89
CA THR A 123 17.23 12.63 23.10
C THR A 123 17.82 13.29 24.34
N HIS A 124 18.10 12.52 25.38
CA HIS A 124 18.99 12.90 26.48
C HIS A 124 20.43 12.45 26.19
N ILE A 125 21.44 13.11 26.78
CA ILE A 125 22.88 12.91 26.48
C ILE A 125 23.39 11.45 26.70
N ASN A 126 22.58 10.57 27.32
CA ASN A 126 22.90 9.15 27.57
C ASN A 126 21.85 8.17 26.96
N SER A 127 21.27 8.47 25.80
CA SER A 127 20.11 7.75 25.24
C SER A 127 20.42 6.47 24.45
N TYR A 128 21.68 6.02 24.33
CA TYR A 128 22.00 4.89 23.45
C TYR A 128 21.24 3.58 23.80
N PRO A 129 21.08 3.18 25.08
CA PRO A 129 20.28 2.01 25.43
C PRO A 129 18.79 2.13 25.08
N GLU A 130 18.23 3.34 25.18
CA GLU A 130 16.82 3.61 24.85
C GLU A 130 16.60 3.50 23.33
N PHE A 131 17.55 3.96 22.52
CA PHE A 131 17.48 3.80 21.06
C PHE A 131 17.67 2.36 20.58
N GLU A 132 18.39 1.53 21.33
CA GLU A 132 18.46 0.10 21.03
C GLU A 132 17.10 -0.59 21.25
N GLU A 133 16.35 -0.17 22.28
CA GLU A 133 14.98 -0.65 22.51
C GLU A 133 14.05 -0.22 21.36
N PHE A 134 14.03 1.07 21.00
CA PHE A 134 13.25 1.54 19.84
C PHE A 134 13.64 0.86 18.54
N ARG A 135 14.94 0.59 18.34
CA ARG A 135 15.44 -0.16 17.19
C ARG A 135 14.82 -1.54 17.14
N GLN A 136 14.86 -2.28 18.25
CA GLN A 136 14.31 -3.63 18.30
C GLN A 136 12.80 -3.60 18.06
N GLU A 137 12.05 -2.75 18.77
CA GLU A 137 10.60 -2.61 18.59
C GLU A 137 10.24 -2.27 17.13
N THR A 138 10.96 -1.34 16.51
CA THR A 138 10.72 -0.96 15.11
C THR A 138 11.05 -2.11 14.16
N LEU A 139 12.15 -2.82 14.38
CA LEU A 139 12.56 -3.94 13.51
C LEU A 139 11.62 -5.15 13.67
N ASP A 140 11.09 -5.39 14.87
CA ASP A 140 10.06 -6.40 15.12
C ASP A 140 8.78 -6.06 14.35
N ALA A 141 8.37 -4.78 14.33
CA ALA A 141 7.21 -4.33 13.52
C ALA A 141 7.46 -4.45 12.01
N VAL A 142 8.69 -4.24 11.54
CA VAL A 142 9.08 -4.49 10.15
C VAL A 142 8.97 -5.99 9.81
N GLU A 143 9.47 -6.87 10.68
CA GLU A 143 9.39 -8.33 10.48
C GLU A 143 7.94 -8.81 10.47
N GLU A 144 7.11 -8.32 11.38
CA GLU A 144 5.68 -8.62 11.38
C GLU A 144 5.00 -8.21 10.07
N LEU A 145 5.29 -7.02 9.56
CA LEU A 145 4.75 -6.58 8.27
C LEU A 145 5.20 -7.49 7.13
N GLU A 146 6.49 -7.86 7.08
CA GLU A 146 7.00 -8.77 6.05
C GLU A 146 6.35 -10.15 6.12
N GLU A 147 6.16 -10.71 7.32
CA GLU A 147 5.47 -11.99 7.49
C GLU A 147 4.02 -11.93 7.00
N VAL A 148 3.32 -10.81 7.24
CA VAL A 148 1.95 -10.62 6.76
C VAL A 148 1.90 -10.47 5.23
N LEU A 149 2.87 -9.79 4.63
CA LEU A 149 2.96 -9.59 3.18
C LEU A 149 3.35 -10.87 2.40
N GLU A 150 4.01 -11.83 3.04
CA GLU A 150 4.44 -13.10 2.42
C GLU A 150 3.39 -14.22 2.44
N ARG A 151 2.25 -14.02 3.13
CA ARG A 151 1.19 -15.02 3.30
C ARG A 151 0.23 -15.11 2.12
#